data_AF-A0A4Q2YGC7-F1
#
_entry.id   AF-A0A4Q2YGC7-F1
#
_cell.length_a   1.000
_cell.length_b   1.000
_cell.length_c   1.000
_cell.angle_alpha   90.00
_cell.angle_beta   90.00
_cell.angle_gamma   90.00
#
_symmetry.space_group_name_H-M   'P 1'
#
loop_
_entity.id
_entity.type
_entity.pdbx_description
1 polymer ?
#
loop_
_entity_poly.entity_id
_entity_poly.type
_entity_poly.pdbx_seq_one_letter_code
_entity_poly.pdbx_strand_id
1 'polypeptide(L)'
;MPQIPNGTIEKILDSTDIVDLVSSHVTLERMSTAFKGKCPFHQEKTPSFTVSPTRQTFHCFGCGKHGNAIGFVMEYERLSFPDAVMKLSEKANMPMMEASDLLNHPVNMTSSHHIRPLRPDEWDEVAALIHHSTNAWYRTKLNREIFGPDPLGCRVFPEIYEVLDPGCCLVAEDAAGKLVGSCFYHPRETHWALGIMNAIPESRGAANALLKEITRLADDAGLPLRLVSSACNLDSFSLYSKAGFVPIRVYQDMILTVPETGLDPASAPGRVSSVRRATMEDLPAMVALEREISGIRREKDHRFFLENRDGIWTTLVIDGPEGLDGFLTSIAHPGSRMLGPGVSRDTETALALLWSQLDGAHRGFTPIWLAPADATELVHACYGWGAKNCELHLAQTRGGSHRHSGLIFPTFMPETA
;
A
#
# COMPACT_ATOMS: atom_id res chain seq x y z
N MET A 1 -14.96 15.30 25.34
CA MET A 1 -13.49 15.33 25.41
C MET A 1 -12.99 16.05 24.18
N PRO A 2 -12.04 16.98 24.30
CA PRO A 2 -11.45 17.67 23.16
C PRO A 2 -10.80 16.64 22.23
N GLN A 3 -11.03 16.75 20.93
CA GLN A 3 -10.39 15.88 19.96
C GLN A 3 -8.98 16.43 19.69
N ILE A 4 -7.95 15.61 19.90
CA ILE A 4 -6.55 15.99 19.66
C ILE A 4 -6.25 15.78 18.17
N PRO A 5 -5.93 16.83 17.38
CA PRO A 5 -5.63 16.67 15.96
C PRO A 5 -4.36 15.83 15.71
N ASN A 6 -4.29 15.13 14.58
CA ASN A 6 -3.14 14.29 14.21
C ASN A 6 -1.86 15.13 14.00
N GLY A 7 -0.79 14.81 14.74
CA GLY A 7 0.46 15.57 14.75
C GLY A 7 0.56 16.61 15.87
N THR A 8 -0.53 16.86 16.61
CA THR A 8 -0.54 17.86 17.70
C THR A 8 0.33 17.40 18.87
N ILE A 9 0.38 16.10 19.16
CA ILE A 9 1.22 15.56 20.23
C ILE A 9 2.70 15.81 19.92
N GLU A 10 3.15 15.47 18.71
CA GLU A 10 4.53 15.69 18.27
C GLU A 10 4.89 17.18 18.31
N LYS A 11 4.02 18.04 17.77
CA LYS A 11 4.21 19.49 17.80
C LYS A 11 4.29 20.07 19.21
N ILE A 12 3.48 19.59 20.14
CA ILE A 12 3.53 19.98 21.55
C ILE A 12 4.87 19.54 22.16
N LEU A 13 5.30 18.31 21.89
CA LEU A 13 6.58 17.82 22.40
C LEU A 13 7.77 18.58 21.80
N ASP A 14 7.74 18.91 20.52
CA ASP A 14 8.79 19.70 19.84
C ASP A 14 8.86 21.16 20.33
N SER A 15 7.71 21.72 20.74
CA SER A 15 7.62 23.10 21.27
C SER A 15 7.79 23.19 22.78
N THR A 16 7.96 22.06 23.48
CA THR A 16 8.12 22.02 24.93
C THR A 16 9.48 21.46 25.30
N ASP A 17 10.40 22.32 25.73
CA ASP A 17 11.63 21.85 26.39
C ASP A 17 11.27 21.29 27.78
N ILE A 18 11.50 19.99 27.95
CA ILE A 18 11.20 19.31 29.22
C ILE A 18 12.02 19.86 30.40
N VAL A 19 13.24 20.36 30.17
CA VAL A 19 14.07 20.93 31.23
C VAL A 19 13.43 22.22 31.74
N ASP A 20 12.99 23.10 30.85
CA ASP A 20 12.33 24.35 31.22
C ASP A 20 10.98 24.08 31.92
N LEU A 21 10.21 23.14 31.39
CA LEU A 21 8.95 22.71 31.98
C LEU A 21 9.16 22.23 33.43
N VAL A 22 10.05 21.25 33.64
CA VAL A 22 10.29 20.70 34.98
C VAL A 22 10.90 21.74 35.92
N SER A 23 11.86 22.55 35.43
CA SER A 23 12.56 23.55 36.25
C SER A 23 11.61 24.62 36.80
N SER A 24 10.46 24.84 36.16
CA SER A 24 9.41 25.73 36.68
C SER A 24 8.69 25.18 37.93
N HIS A 25 8.84 23.89 38.22
CA HIS A 25 8.17 23.19 39.32
C HIS A 25 9.12 22.55 40.33
N VAL A 26 10.34 22.23 39.92
CA VAL A 26 11.32 21.48 40.71
C VAL A 26 12.68 22.16 40.59
N THR A 27 13.35 22.38 41.72
CA THR A 27 14.75 22.82 41.70
C THR A 27 15.63 21.71 41.16
N LEU A 28 16.26 21.98 40.01
CA LEU A 28 17.18 21.08 39.35
C LEU A 28 18.61 21.61 39.41
N GLU A 29 19.56 20.73 39.70
CA GLU A 29 20.98 20.97 39.60
C GLU A 29 21.54 20.33 38.33
N ARG A 30 22.39 21.06 37.61
CA ARG A 30 23.00 20.56 36.37
C ARG A 30 24.09 19.52 36.71
N MET A 31 23.96 18.34 36.11
CA MET A 31 25.01 17.32 36.04
C MET A 31 25.68 17.35 34.65
N SER A 32 26.62 16.45 34.39
CA SER A 32 27.39 16.41 33.13
C SER A 32 26.50 16.39 31.88
N THR A 33 25.51 15.50 31.83
CA THR A 33 24.65 15.28 30.65
C THR A 33 23.15 15.35 30.95
N ALA A 34 22.78 15.67 32.19
CA ALA A 34 21.40 15.66 32.66
C ALA A 34 21.21 16.69 33.78
N PHE A 35 19.97 16.85 34.22
CA PHE A 35 19.62 17.65 35.38
C PHE A 35 19.06 16.74 36.47
N LYS A 36 19.35 17.03 37.75
CA LYS A 36 18.95 16.20 38.88
C LYS A 36 18.30 17.02 39.98
N GLY A 37 17.24 16.49 40.60
CA GLY A 37 16.52 17.16 41.68
C GLY A 37 15.75 16.18 42.56
N LYS A 38 15.02 16.72 43.54
CA LYS A 38 14.10 15.91 44.34
C LYS A 38 12.86 15.58 43.52
N CYS A 39 12.38 14.35 43.62
CA CYS A 39 11.20 13.90 42.91
C CYS A 39 9.96 14.66 43.38
N PRO A 40 9.17 15.24 42.46
CA PRO A 40 7.92 15.88 42.83
C PRO A 40 6.79 14.87 43.11
N PHE A 41 6.98 13.59 42.77
CA PHE A 41 5.92 12.58 42.81
C PHE A 41 5.93 11.70 44.06
N HIS A 42 6.98 11.77 44.86
CA HIS A 42 7.09 11.06 46.12
C HIS A 42 8.03 11.80 47.07
N GLN A 43 7.89 11.55 48.37
CA GLN A 43 8.71 12.23 49.37
C GLN A 43 10.06 11.54 49.53
N GLU A 44 11.14 12.28 49.33
CA GLU A 44 12.51 11.76 49.48
C GLU A 44 13.45 12.77 50.16
N LYS A 45 14.52 12.26 50.79
CA LYS A 45 15.57 13.09 51.41
C LYS A 45 16.69 13.41 50.43
N THR A 46 17.04 12.47 49.56
CA THR A 46 18.13 12.57 48.59
C THR A 46 17.57 12.65 47.16
N PRO A 47 18.04 13.58 46.31
CA PRO A 47 17.61 13.69 44.91
C PRO A 47 17.71 12.38 44.14
N SER A 48 16.60 11.90 43.55
CA SER A 48 16.57 10.74 42.64
C SER A 48 15.90 11.02 41.30
N PHE A 49 15.39 12.25 41.10
CA PHE A 49 14.74 12.66 39.86
C PHE A 49 15.76 13.17 38.85
N THR A 50 15.74 12.65 37.62
CA THR A 50 16.66 13.05 36.54
C THR A 50 15.90 13.45 35.30
N VAL A 51 16.32 14.54 34.65
CA VAL A 51 15.77 15.05 33.39
C VAL A 51 16.87 15.07 32.34
N SER A 52 16.60 14.48 31.17
CA SER A 52 17.54 14.43 30.05
C SER A 52 17.17 15.47 29.00
N PRO A 53 18.01 16.51 28.77
CA PRO A 53 17.79 17.48 27.70
C PRO A 53 17.91 16.83 26.31
N THR A 54 18.80 15.83 26.15
CA THR A 54 18.99 15.17 24.86
C THR A 54 17.83 14.24 24.50
N ARG A 55 17.28 13.52 25.49
CA ARG A 55 16.19 12.56 25.26
C ARG A 55 14.80 13.16 25.44
N GLN A 56 14.71 14.42 25.89
CA GLN A 56 13.44 15.11 26.21
C GLN A 56 12.51 14.27 27.11
N THR A 57 13.10 13.64 28.14
CA THR A 57 12.40 12.72 29.07
C THR A 57 12.89 12.90 30.51
N PHE A 58 12.05 12.51 31.48
CA PHE A 58 12.40 12.41 32.89
C PHE A 58 12.35 10.95 33.38
N HIS A 59 13.08 10.67 34.45
CA HIS A 59 13.02 9.40 35.17
C HIS A 59 13.35 9.63 36.66
N CYS A 60 12.57 9.03 37.55
CA CYS A 60 12.85 8.99 38.98
C CYS A 60 13.36 7.61 39.39
N PHE A 61 14.59 7.54 39.89
CA PHE A 61 15.17 6.27 40.35
C PHE A 61 14.64 5.81 41.72
N GLY A 62 13.96 6.68 42.48
CA GLY A 62 13.33 6.32 43.75
C GLY A 62 11.96 5.66 43.58
N CYS A 63 11.08 6.23 42.76
CA CYS A 63 9.70 5.74 42.59
C CYS A 63 9.39 5.10 41.21
N GLY A 64 10.34 5.10 40.28
CA GLY A 64 10.18 4.49 38.95
C GLY A 64 9.36 5.29 37.93
N LYS A 65 8.78 6.43 38.33
CA LYS A 65 8.03 7.29 37.39
C LYS A 65 8.95 7.84 36.31
N HIS A 66 8.48 7.80 35.07
CA HIS A 66 9.21 8.25 33.89
C HIS A 66 8.23 8.73 32.82
N GLY A 67 8.71 9.56 31.89
CA GLY A 67 7.86 10.07 30.82
C GLY A 67 8.49 11.24 30.07
N ASN A 68 7.72 11.82 29.16
CA ASN A 68 8.03 13.06 28.44
C ASN A 68 7.32 14.26 29.10
N ALA A 69 7.32 15.42 28.43
CA ALA A 69 6.66 16.64 28.91
C ALA A 69 5.17 16.44 29.25
N ILE A 70 4.41 15.73 28.40
CA ILE A 70 2.99 15.43 28.64
C ILE A 70 2.84 14.54 29.88
N GLY A 71 3.63 13.46 29.95
CA GLY A 71 3.62 12.56 31.10
C GLY A 71 3.96 13.28 32.41
N PHE A 72 4.86 14.27 32.38
CA PHE A 72 5.19 15.07 33.55
C PHE A 72 3.99 15.88 34.04
N VAL A 73 3.30 16.59 33.13
CA VAL A 73 2.12 17.40 33.46
C VAL A 73 0.99 16.52 33.99
N MET A 74 0.73 15.38 33.36
CA MET A 74 -0.27 14.41 33.84
C MET A 74 0.00 14.00 35.29
N GLU A 75 1.25 13.61 35.59
CA GLU A 75 1.62 13.11 36.90
C GLU A 75 1.72 14.20 37.97
N TYR A 76 2.23 15.38 37.59
CA TYR A 76 2.46 16.49 38.52
C TYR A 76 1.15 17.18 38.89
N GLU A 77 0.29 17.40 37.90
CA GLU A 77 -0.97 18.13 38.08
C GLU A 77 -2.19 17.22 38.22
N ARG A 78 -1.99 15.89 38.14
CA ARG A 78 -3.06 14.88 38.20
C ARG A 78 -4.11 15.09 37.10
N LEU A 79 -3.64 15.47 35.92
CA LEU A 79 -4.48 15.71 34.75
C LEU A 79 -4.65 14.43 33.94
N SER A 80 -5.83 14.31 33.31
CA SER A 80 -6.03 13.30 32.27
C SER A 80 -5.14 13.62 31.06
N PHE A 81 -4.89 12.63 30.21
CA PHE A 81 -4.08 12.85 29.00
C PHE A 81 -4.62 14.00 28.12
N PRO A 82 -5.94 14.09 27.81
CA PRO A 82 -6.50 15.24 27.09
C PRO A 82 -6.25 16.59 27.77
N ASP A 83 -6.40 16.66 29.10
CA ASP A 83 -6.23 17.92 29.84
C ASP A 83 -4.77 18.38 29.88
N ALA A 84 -3.83 17.43 30.01
CA ALA A 84 -2.40 17.70 29.95
C ALA A 84 -1.97 18.19 28.55
N VAL A 85 -2.55 17.60 27.49
CA VAL A 85 -2.32 18.02 26.10
C VAL A 85 -2.86 19.44 25.87
N MET A 86 -4.08 19.73 26.33
CA MET A 86 -4.65 21.08 26.23
C MET A 86 -3.78 22.13 26.93
N LYS A 87 -3.37 21.86 28.16
CA LYS A 87 -2.55 22.79 28.93
C LYS A 87 -1.22 23.12 28.24
N LEU A 88 -0.55 22.10 27.69
CA LEU A 88 0.70 22.31 26.98
C LEU A 88 0.48 23.01 25.63
N SER A 89 -0.63 22.76 24.94
CA SER A 89 -0.97 23.47 23.70
C SER A 89 -1.25 24.95 23.90
N GLU A 90 -1.94 25.34 25.00
CA GLU A 90 -2.15 26.75 25.35
C GLU A 90 -0.82 27.48 25.55
N LYS A 91 0.11 26.84 26.28
CA LYS A 91 1.45 27.38 26.52
C LYS A 91 2.27 27.52 25.23
N ALA A 92 2.02 26.66 24.25
CA ALA A 92 2.64 26.68 22.93
C ALA A 92 1.92 27.61 21.90
N ASN A 93 0.89 28.36 22.32
CA ASN A 93 0.00 29.12 21.43
C ASN A 93 -0.59 28.28 20.29
N MET A 94 -0.87 27.00 20.56
CA MET A 94 -1.51 26.08 19.62
C MET A 94 -3.01 26.02 19.92
N PRO A 95 -3.89 26.54 19.06
CA PRO A 95 -5.32 26.53 19.31
C PRO A 95 -5.84 25.09 19.32
N MET A 96 -6.43 24.68 20.45
CA MET A 96 -7.24 23.47 20.55
C MET A 96 -8.69 23.83 20.22
N MET A 97 -9.39 22.98 19.48
CA MET A 97 -10.82 23.17 19.20
C MET A 97 -11.65 22.80 20.43
N GLU A 98 -12.47 23.74 20.92
CA GLU A 98 -13.47 23.50 21.95
C GLU A 98 -14.66 22.71 21.38
N ALA A 99 -15.28 21.88 22.23
CA ALA A 99 -16.44 21.08 21.82
C ALA A 99 -17.66 21.95 21.42
N SER A 100 -17.73 23.19 21.91
CA SER A 100 -18.77 24.17 21.55
C SER A 100 -18.55 24.82 20.19
N ASP A 101 -17.31 24.88 19.69
CA ASP A 101 -17.00 25.44 18.37
C ASP A 101 -17.40 24.48 17.25
N LEU A 102 -17.62 23.20 17.56
CA LEU A 102 -18.14 22.19 16.64
C LEU A 102 -19.64 22.33 16.32
N LEU A 103 -20.39 23.08 17.13
CA LEU A 103 -21.84 23.25 16.96
C LEU A 103 -22.22 24.49 16.14
N ASN A 104 -21.34 25.49 16.07
CA ASN A 104 -21.59 26.75 15.33
C ASN A 104 -20.61 27.02 14.18
N HIS A 105 -19.62 26.15 13.97
CA HIS A 105 -18.87 26.08 12.73
C HIS A 105 -19.05 24.69 12.10
N PRO A 106 -19.41 24.61 10.81
CA PRO A 106 -19.46 23.33 10.12
C PRO A 106 -18.07 22.70 10.20
N VAL A 107 -18.03 21.38 10.42
CA VAL A 107 -16.84 20.56 10.18
C VAL A 107 -16.42 20.76 8.73
N ASN A 108 -15.58 21.77 8.48
CA ASN A 108 -14.94 22.07 7.21
C ASN A 108 -13.52 22.55 7.52
N MET A 109 -12.67 21.61 7.90
CA MET A 109 -11.35 21.54 7.28
C MET A 109 -11.32 20.33 6.36
N THR A 110 -12.26 20.29 5.42
CA THR A 110 -11.93 19.71 4.12
C THR A 110 -10.91 20.69 3.52
N SER A 111 -9.68 20.25 3.28
CA SER A 111 -9.20 20.49 1.93
C SER A 111 -10.27 19.82 1.06
N SER A 112 -11.21 20.59 0.50
CA SER A 112 -12.24 19.99 -0.34
C SER A 112 -11.53 19.58 -1.61
N HIS A 113 -10.99 18.36 -1.62
CA HIS A 113 -10.46 17.80 -2.83
C HIS A 113 -11.60 17.74 -3.83
N HIS A 114 -11.44 18.41 -4.97
CA HIS A 114 -12.40 18.23 -6.04
C HIS A 114 -12.10 16.89 -6.69
N ILE A 115 -13.05 15.94 -6.57
CA ILE A 115 -12.94 14.63 -7.19
C ILE A 115 -13.62 14.67 -8.55
N ARG A 116 -12.91 14.26 -9.58
CA ARG A 116 -13.42 14.21 -10.95
C ARG A 116 -12.74 13.09 -11.75
N PRO A 117 -13.31 12.67 -12.88
CA PRO A 117 -12.61 11.80 -13.82
C PRO A 117 -11.33 12.44 -14.35
N LEU A 118 -10.33 11.61 -14.62
CA LEU A 118 -9.11 11.96 -15.36
C LEU A 118 -9.47 12.43 -16.77
N ARG A 119 -8.79 13.47 -17.27
CA ARG A 119 -8.90 13.90 -18.66
C ARG A 119 -7.81 13.27 -19.53
N PRO A 120 -8.06 13.05 -20.84
CA PRO A 120 -7.08 12.42 -21.73
C PRO A 120 -5.74 13.17 -21.85
N ASP A 121 -5.74 14.49 -21.68
CA ASP A 121 -4.55 15.35 -21.75
C ASP A 121 -3.73 15.39 -20.44
N GLU A 122 -4.19 14.71 -19.39
CA GLU A 122 -3.58 14.72 -18.05
C GLU A 122 -2.79 13.44 -17.73
N TRP A 123 -2.61 12.54 -18.71
CA TRP A 123 -1.94 11.24 -18.49
C TRP A 123 -0.50 11.39 -18.01
N ASP A 124 0.25 12.37 -18.55
CA ASP A 124 1.63 12.62 -18.13
C ASP A 124 1.70 13.16 -16.70
N GLU A 125 0.72 13.97 -16.30
CA GLU A 125 0.62 14.49 -14.93
C GLU A 125 0.28 13.37 -13.94
N VAL A 126 -0.65 12.47 -14.29
CA VAL A 126 -0.94 11.29 -13.47
C VAL A 126 0.23 10.32 -13.42
N ALA A 127 0.95 10.10 -14.53
CA ALA A 127 2.16 9.28 -14.56
C ALA A 127 3.21 9.85 -13.60
N ALA A 128 3.44 11.16 -13.64
CA ALA A 128 4.32 11.84 -12.70
C ALA A 128 3.82 11.68 -11.26
N LEU A 129 2.52 11.85 -11.01
CA LEU A 129 1.94 11.71 -9.69
C LEU A 129 2.12 10.29 -9.12
N ILE A 130 1.87 9.24 -9.90
CA ILE A 130 2.11 7.83 -9.53
C ILE A 130 3.58 7.63 -9.17
N HIS A 131 4.48 8.06 -10.07
CA HIS A 131 5.91 7.92 -9.89
C HIS A 131 6.39 8.56 -8.59
N HIS A 132 6.09 9.85 -8.40
CA HIS A 132 6.61 10.64 -7.29
C HIS A 132 6.04 10.16 -5.96
N SER A 133 4.72 10.00 -5.86
CA SER A 133 4.07 9.60 -4.61
C SER A 133 4.48 8.20 -4.18
N THR A 134 4.58 7.26 -5.12
CA THR A 134 4.95 5.88 -4.80
C THR A 134 6.43 5.76 -4.45
N ASN A 135 7.34 6.33 -5.26
CA ASN A 135 8.77 6.32 -4.92
C ASN A 135 9.06 7.09 -3.62
N ALA A 136 8.36 8.18 -3.32
CA ALA A 136 8.50 8.87 -2.04
C ALA A 136 8.16 7.94 -0.87
N TRP A 137 7.03 7.22 -0.94
CA TRP A 137 6.65 6.27 0.09
C TRP A 137 7.67 5.14 0.25
N TYR A 138 8.07 4.49 -0.85
CA TYR A 138 9.03 3.40 -0.83
C TYR A 138 10.41 3.83 -0.32
N ARG A 139 10.87 5.03 -0.69
CA ARG A 139 12.15 5.58 -0.24
C ARG A 139 12.12 5.83 1.27
N THR A 140 11.06 6.44 1.77
CA THR A 140 10.91 6.75 3.20
C THR A 140 10.68 5.52 4.06
N LYS A 141 9.93 4.52 3.58
CA LYS A 141 9.50 3.38 4.40
C LYS A 141 10.39 2.14 4.23
N LEU A 142 10.94 1.93 3.03
CA LEU A 142 11.63 0.70 2.65
C LEU A 142 13.04 0.94 2.06
N ASN A 143 13.51 2.20 2.06
CA ASN A 143 14.84 2.59 1.57
C ASN A 143 15.15 2.06 0.15
N ARG A 144 14.14 2.07 -0.73
CA ARG A 144 14.24 1.66 -2.13
C ARG A 144 13.32 2.51 -3.01
N GLU A 145 13.50 2.42 -4.32
CA GLU A 145 12.57 2.95 -5.32
C GLU A 145 11.98 1.78 -6.11
N ILE A 146 10.75 1.94 -6.60
CA ILE A 146 10.08 0.92 -7.41
C ILE A 146 10.00 1.28 -8.89
N PHE A 147 9.99 2.58 -9.20
CA PHE A 147 10.04 3.09 -10.55
C PHE A 147 11.40 3.71 -10.85
N GLY A 148 11.86 3.57 -12.09
CA GLY A 148 13.12 4.15 -12.57
C GLY A 148 13.15 5.68 -12.53
N PRO A 149 14.24 6.33 -12.97
CA PRO A 149 14.43 7.77 -12.82
C PRO A 149 13.48 8.62 -13.68
N ASP A 150 12.90 8.07 -14.75
CA ASP A 150 11.99 8.77 -15.65
C ASP A 150 10.52 8.56 -15.22
N PRO A 151 9.80 9.62 -14.80
CA PRO A 151 8.38 9.53 -14.45
C PRO A 151 7.48 9.07 -15.60
N LEU A 152 7.89 9.30 -16.86
CA LEU A 152 7.12 8.84 -18.03
C LEU A 152 7.08 7.32 -18.15
N GLY A 153 7.95 6.58 -17.45
CA GLY A 153 7.82 5.13 -17.32
C GLY A 153 6.45 4.72 -16.76
N CYS A 154 5.85 5.53 -15.88
CA CYS A 154 4.51 5.28 -15.31
C CYS A 154 3.36 5.61 -16.25
N ARG A 155 3.61 6.18 -17.44
CA ARG A 155 2.57 6.48 -18.42
C ARG A 155 1.86 5.23 -18.95
N VAL A 156 2.54 4.09 -18.85
CA VAL A 156 1.99 2.76 -19.15
C VAL A 156 0.70 2.46 -18.38
N PHE A 157 0.52 2.99 -17.16
CA PHE A 157 -0.69 2.79 -16.37
C PHE A 157 -1.91 3.46 -17.01
N PRO A 158 -1.97 4.81 -17.15
CA PRO A 158 -3.09 5.45 -17.83
C PRO A 158 -3.25 4.99 -19.28
N GLU A 159 -2.17 4.72 -20.02
CA GLU A 159 -2.24 4.24 -21.41
C GLU A 159 -3.00 2.91 -21.54
N ILE A 160 -2.69 1.92 -20.69
CA ILE A 160 -3.35 0.61 -20.74
C ILE A 160 -4.73 0.66 -20.09
N TYR A 161 -4.85 1.36 -18.95
CA TYR A 161 -6.10 1.39 -18.20
C TYR A 161 -7.20 2.14 -18.94
N GLU A 162 -6.91 3.26 -19.59
CA GLU A 162 -7.90 3.99 -20.38
C GLU A 162 -8.31 3.23 -21.66
N VAL A 163 -7.43 2.37 -22.20
CA VAL A 163 -7.81 1.48 -23.31
C VAL A 163 -8.77 0.38 -22.83
N LEU A 164 -8.53 -0.19 -21.66
CA LEU A 164 -9.33 -1.31 -21.13
C LEU A 164 -10.62 -0.86 -20.45
N ASP A 165 -10.56 0.23 -19.71
CA ASP A 165 -11.61 0.79 -18.85
C ASP A 165 -11.68 2.33 -19.01
N PRO A 166 -12.12 2.86 -20.16
CA PRO A 166 -12.15 4.29 -20.42
C PRO A 166 -12.92 5.09 -19.36
N GLY A 167 -12.34 6.20 -18.89
CA GLY A 167 -12.95 7.06 -17.88
C GLY A 167 -13.00 6.48 -16.47
N CYS A 168 -12.34 5.34 -16.23
CA CYS A 168 -12.31 4.69 -14.92
C CYS A 168 -11.08 5.08 -14.08
N CYS A 169 -10.70 6.34 -14.13
CA CYS A 169 -9.72 6.96 -13.24
C CYS A 169 -10.32 8.19 -12.58
N LEU A 170 -10.35 8.22 -11.25
CA LEU A 170 -10.66 9.44 -10.51
C LEU A 170 -9.37 10.15 -10.09
N VAL A 171 -9.37 11.47 -10.17
CA VAL A 171 -8.32 12.32 -9.64
C VAL A 171 -8.85 13.22 -8.54
N ALA A 172 -7.97 13.53 -7.59
CA ALA A 172 -8.20 14.52 -6.54
C ALA A 172 -7.40 15.78 -6.87
N GLU A 173 -8.09 16.91 -6.96
CA GLU A 173 -7.49 18.24 -7.12
C GLU A 173 -7.47 18.99 -5.80
N ASP A 174 -6.41 19.76 -5.55
CA ASP A 174 -6.40 20.74 -4.47
C ASP A 174 -7.13 22.04 -4.87
N ALA A 175 -7.20 23.01 -3.95
CA ALA A 175 -7.88 24.29 -4.19
C ALA A 175 -7.24 25.15 -5.30
N ALA A 176 -6.00 24.84 -5.70
CA ALA A 176 -5.30 25.50 -6.79
C ALA A 176 -5.49 24.77 -8.13
N GLY A 177 -6.24 23.66 -8.15
CA GLY A 177 -6.47 22.84 -9.35
C GLY A 177 -5.31 21.88 -9.67
N LYS A 178 -4.37 21.67 -8.75
CA LYS A 178 -3.25 20.75 -8.95
C LYS A 178 -3.69 19.31 -8.65
N LEU A 179 -3.27 18.34 -9.46
CA LEU A 179 -3.49 16.93 -9.15
C LEU A 179 -2.67 16.50 -7.93
N VAL A 180 -3.34 15.95 -6.92
CA VAL A 180 -2.75 15.54 -5.64
C VAL A 180 -3.05 14.09 -5.26
N GLY A 181 -3.90 13.41 -6.02
CA GLY A 181 -4.14 11.98 -5.92
C GLY A 181 -4.82 11.42 -7.16
N SER A 182 -4.66 10.13 -7.40
CA SER A 182 -5.33 9.39 -8.46
C SER A 182 -5.74 8.01 -7.96
N CYS A 183 -6.84 7.49 -8.48
CA CYS A 183 -7.29 6.14 -8.22
C CYS A 183 -7.96 5.57 -9.47
N PHE A 184 -7.34 4.54 -10.03
CA PHE A 184 -7.95 3.74 -11.07
C PHE A 184 -8.87 2.69 -10.46
N TYR A 185 -9.97 2.44 -11.16
CA TYR A 185 -10.90 1.38 -10.83
C TYR A 185 -11.30 0.64 -12.11
N HIS A 186 -11.74 -0.60 -11.93
CA HIS A 186 -11.90 -1.54 -13.02
C HIS A 186 -13.24 -2.25 -12.82
N PRO A 187 -14.33 -1.78 -13.46
CA PRO A 187 -15.63 -2.42 -13.36
C PRO A 187 -15.58 -3.83 -13.94
N ARG A 188 -16.09 -4.81 -13.18
CA ARG A 188 -16.26 -6.21 -13.59
C ARG A 188 -17.68 -6.67 -13.26
N GLU A 189 -18.05 -7.83 -13.79
CA GLU A 189 -19.39 -8.42 -13.57
C GLU A 189 -19.67 -8.73 -12.09
N THR A 190 -18.64 -9.02 -11.30
CA THR A 190 -18.79 -9.51 -9.91
C THR A 190 -18.36 -8.52 -8.83
N HIS A 191 -17.58 -7.50 -9.19
CA HIS A 191 -17.01 -6.50 -8.29
C HIS A 191 -16.39 -5.36 -9.11
N TRP A 192 -15.96 -4.28 -8.47
CA TRP A 192 -14.99 -3.35 -9.07
C TRP A 192 -13.64 -3.53 -8.38
N ALA A 193 -12.59 -3.72 -9.18
CA ALA A 193 -11.22 -3.78 -8.68
C ALA A 193 -10.65 -2.36 -8.57
N LEU A 194 -9.87 -2.08 -7.53
CA LEU A 194 -9.24 -0.79 -7.27
C LEU A 194 -7.72 -0.92 -7.34
N GLY A 195 -7.10 -0.07 -8.13
CA GLY A 195 -5.66 -0.05 -8.27
C GLY A 195 -5.25 0.48 -9.63
N ILE A 196 -4.19 1.28 -9.74
CA ILE A 196 -3.37 1.82 -8.64
C ILE A 196 -4.08 3.02 -7.98
N MET A 197 -3.97 3.13 -6.66
CA MET A 197 -4.38 4.33 -5.90
C MET A 197 -3.16 4.97 -5.24
N ASN A 198 -3.04 6.28 -5.40
CA ASN A 198 -1.90 7.04 -4.88
C ASN A 198 -2.30 8.49 -4.57
N ALA A 199 -1.60 9.09 -3.61
CA ALA A 199 -1.78 10.48 -3.23
C ALA A 199 -0.44 11.04 -2.72
N ILE A 200 -0.20 12.33 -2.96
CA ILE A 200 1.01 12.97 -2.42
C ILE A 200 0.91 13.05 -0.88
N PRO A 201 2.00 12.76 -0.14
CA PRO A 201 1.99 12.75 1.33
C PRO A 201 1.51 14.06 1.98
N GLU A 202 1.75 15.19 1.33
CA GLU A 202 1.39 16.53 1.81
C GLU A 202 -0.13 16.78 1.74
N SER A 203 -0.82 16.06 0.85
CA SER A 203 -2.26 16.25 0.58
C SER A 203 -3.12 15.34 1.46
N ARG A 204 -3.16 15.68 2.76
CA ARG A 204 -3.95 14.94 3.75
C ARG A 204 -5.42 14.88 3.32
N GLY A 205 -5.96 13.66 3.24
CA GLY A 205 -7.37 13.42 2.93
C GLY A 205 -7.66 13.07 1.46
N ALA A 206 -6.74 13.31 0.53
CA ALA A 206 -6.96 13.04 -0.90
C ALA A 206 -7.31 11.56 -1.18
N ALA A 207 -6.51 10.62 -0.65
CA ALA A 207 -6.77 9.18 -0.78
C ALA A 207 -8.12 8.76 -0.18
N ASN A 208 -8.52 9.37 0.94
CA ASN A 208 -9.80 9.10 1.57
C ASN A 208 -10.97 9.68 0.77
N ALA A 209 -10.81 10.84 0.14
CA ALA A 209 -11.82 11.44 -0.74
C ALA A 209 -12.02 10.57 -2.00
N LEU A 210 -10.93 10.12 -2.62
CA LEU A 210 -10.97 9.17 -3.75
C LEU A 210 -11.67 7.86 -3.37
N LEU A 211 -11.26 7.23 -2.27
CA LEU A 211 -11.84 5.98 -1.81
C LEU A 211 -13.34 6.11 -1.49
N LYS A 212 -13.75 7.22 -0.87
CA LYS A 212 -15.17 7.52 -0.59
C LYS A 212 -15.99 7.60 -1.88
N GLU A 213 -15.49 8.31 -2.88
CA GLU A 213 -16.22 8.47 -4.13
C GLU A 213 -16.34 7.15 -4.89
N ILE A 214 -15.27 6.34 -4.95
CA ILE A 214 -15.36 5.02 -5.61
C ILE A 214 -16.24 4.06 -4.82
N THR A 215 -16.20 4.12 -3.48
CA THR A 215 -17.13 3.35 -2.64
C THR A 215 -18.58 3.73 -2.93
N ARG A 216 -18.88 5.02 -3.05
CA ARG A 216 -20.21 5.50 -3.43
C ARG A 216 -20.63 4.97 -4.80
N LEU A 217 -19.76 5.05 -5.81
CA LEU A 217 -20.03 4.55 -7.16
C LEU A 217 -20.28 3.03 -7.19
N ALA A 218 -19.50 2.25 -6.44
CA ALA A 218 -19.69 0.81 -6.35
C ALA A 218 -20.95 0.42 -5.56
N ASP A 219 -21.28 1.17 -4.50
CA ASP A 219 -22.53 1.00 -3.74
C ASP A 219 -23.76 1.30 -4.62
N ASP A 220 -23.71 2.37 -5.43
CA ASP A 220 -24.76 2.69 -6.41
C ASP A 220 -24.93 1.59 -7.46
N ALA A 221 -23.83 0.93 -7.85
CA ALA A 221 -23.85 -0.23 -8.74
C ALA A 221 -24.25 -1.54 -8.05
N GLY A 222 -24.38 -1.55 -6.72
CA GLY A 222 -24.66 -2.75 -5.93
C GLY A 222 -23.56 -3.81 -5.98
N LEU A 223 -22.31 -3.40 -6.23
CA LEU A 223 -21.17 -4.31 -6.44
C LEU A 223 -20.13 -4.19 -5.32
N PRO A 224 -19.50 -5.31 -4.90
CA PRO A 224 -18.35 -5.28 -4.00
C PRO A 224 -17.17 -4.50 -4.56
N LEU A 225 -16.30 -4.04 -3.66
CA LEU A 225 -14.97 -3.55 -4.01
C LEU A 225 -13.90 -4.58 -3.67
N ARG A 226 -12.87 -4.68 -4.50
CA ARG A 226 -11.68 -5.51 -4.25
C ARG A 226 -10.42 -4.74 -4.58
N LEU A 227 -9.35 -5.04 -3.87
CA LEU A 227 -8.04 -4.45 -4.13
C LEU A 227 -6.92 -5.38 -3.66
N VAL A 228 -5.72 -5.17 -4.20
CA VAL A 228 -4.49 -5.75 -3.68
C VAL A 228 -3.61 -4.61 -3.18
N SER A 229 -3.17 -4.66 -1.92
CA SER A 229 -2.39 -3.57 -1.32
C SER A 229 -1.24 -4.08 -0.46
N SER A 230 -0.14 -3.32 -0.45
CA SER A 230 1.04 -3.61 0.38
C SER A 230 0.65 -3.76 1.86
N ALA A 231 1.03 -4.88 2.46
CA ALA A 231 0.92 -5.14 3.89
C ALA A 231 1.88 -4.26 4.71
N CYS A 232 2.92 -3.72 4.07
CA CYS A 232 3.87 -2.80 4.71
C CYS A 232 3.31 -1.38 4.82
N ASN A 233 2.27 -1.03 4.05
CA ASN A 233 1.62 0.27 4.08
C ASN A 233 0.45 0.31 5.09
N LEU A 234 0.79 0.43 6.38
CA LEU A 234 -0.19 0.47 7.46
C LEU A 234 -1.16 1.65 7.40
N ASP A 235 -0.74 2.77 6.79
CA ASP A 235 -1.62 3.93 6.57
C ASP A 235 -2.75 3.56 5.60
N SER A 236 -2.40 2.91 4.48
CA SER A 236 -3.37 2.42 3.49
C SER A 236 -4.21 1.28 4.07
N PHE A 237 -3.59 0.33 4.77
CA PHE A 237 -4.32 -0.75 5.45
C PHE A 237 -5.39 -0.21 6.42
N SER A 238 -5.03 0.81 7.20
CA SER A 238 -5.96 1.48 8.13
C SER A 238 -7.05 2.24 7.39
N LEU A 239 -6.73 2.89 6.27
CA LEU A 239 -7.71 3.57 5.41
C LEU A 239 -8.75 2.57 4.88
N TYR A 240 -8.32 1.46 4.30
CA TYR A 240 -9.21 0.43 3.76
C TYR A 240 -10.04 -0.25 4.84
N SER A 241 -9.43 -0.58 5.99
CA SER A 241 -10.14 -1.17 7.13
C SER A 241 -11.28 -0.27 7.63
N LYS A 242 -11.04 1.05 7.72
CA LYS A 242 -12.08 2.04 8.09
C LYS A 242 -13.19 2.14 7.06
N ALA A 243 -12.89 1.87 5.78
CA ALA A 243 -13.89 1.82 4.71
C ALA A 243 -14.64 0.47 4.64
N GLY A 244 -14.31 -0.50 5.50
CA GLY A 244 -14.97 -1.80 5.58
C GLY A 244 -14.33 -2.91 4.74
N PHE A 245 -13.10 -2.72 4.27
CA PHE A 245 -12.37 -3.80 3.62
C PHE A 245 -11.86 -4.80 4.64
N VAL A 246 -11.88 -6.08 4.27
CA VAL A 246 -11.30 -7.18 5.04
C VAL A 246 -10.29 -7.95 4.18
N PRO A 247 -9.13 -8.36 4.73
CA PRO A 247 -8.19 -9.22 4.02
C PRO A 247 -8.78 -10.60 3.74
N ILE A 248 -8.56 -11.10 2.53
CA ILE A 248 -9.02 -12.43 2.08
C ILE A 248 -7.86 -13.36 1.69
N ARG A 249 -6.71 -12.80 1.30
CA ARG A 249 -5.52 -13.59 0.94
C ARG A 249 -4.24 -12.79 1.13
N VAL A 250 -3.16 -13.50 1.45
CA VAL A 250 -1.80 -12.95 1.53
C VAL A 250 -0.99 -13.44 0.34
N TYR A 251 -0.22 -12.54 -0.24
CA TYR A 251 0.72 -12.81 -1.32
C TYR A 251 2.15 -12.49 -0.87
N GLN A 252 3.09 -13.32 -1.31
CA GLN A 252 4.52 -13.08 -1.26
C GLN A 252 4.96 -12.46 -2.58
N ASP A 253 5.49 -11.24 -2.50
CA ASP A 253 6.01 -10.52 -3.64
C ASP A 253 7.45 -10.96 -3.89
N MET A 254 7.63 -11.83 -4.87
CA MET A 254 8.91 -12.45 -5.15
C MET A 254 9.57 -11.79 -6.35
N ILE A 255 10.88 -11.62 -6.26
CA ILE A 255 11.74 -11.14 -7.35
C ILE A 255 12.86 -12.14 -7.61
N LEU A 256 13.29 -12.24 -8.87
CA LEU A 256 14.46 -13.00 -9.28
C LEU A 256 15.18 -12.26 -10.40
N THR A 257 16.47 -11.97 -10.24
CA THR A 257 17.29 -11.50 -11.36
C THR A 257 17.64 -12.68 -12.25
N VAL A 258 17.06 -12.72 -13.44
CA VAL A 258 17.29 -13.80 -14.41
C VAL A 258 18.59 -13.51 -15.16
N PRO A 259 19.55 -14.45 -15.21
CA PRO A 259 20.76 -14.27 -16.02
C PRO A 259 20.43 -14.05 -17.49
N GLU A 260 21.25 -13.28 -18.22
CA GLU A 260 21.10 -13.12 -19.68
C GLU A 260 21.17 -14.46 -20.42
N THR A 261 21.94 -15.42 -19.88
CA THR A 261 22.05 -16.79 -20.40
C THR A 261 20.81 -17.65 -20.15
N GLY A 262 19.89 -17.20 -19.29
CA GLY A 262 18.75 -17.98 -18.82
C GLY A 262 18.97 -18.62 -17.45
N LEU A 263 17.91 -19.24 -16.94
CA LEU A 263 17.93 -20.05 -15.72
C LEU A 263 18.64 -21.40 -15.99
N ASP A 264 19.08 -22.07 -14.92
CA ASP A 264 19.66 -23.41 -15.02
C ASP A 264 18.61 -24.41 -15.55
N PRO A 265 18.81 -25.04 -16.72
CA PRO A 265 17.87 -26.03 -17.26
C PRO A 265 17.64 -27.23 -16.34
N ALA A 266 18.58 -27.57 -15.45
CA ALA A 266 18.39 -28.65 -14.48
C ALA A 266 17.36 -28.29 -13.38
N SER A 267 17.05 -27.00 -13.22
CA SER A 267 16.02 -26.50 -12.30
C SER A 267 14.61 -26.42 -12.91
N ALA A 268 14.47 -26.75 -14.19
CA ALA A 268 13.22 -26.65 -14.94
C ALA A 268 12.17 -27.65 -14.41
N PRO A 269 10.93 -27.20 -14.14
CA PRO A 269 9.82 -28.08 -13.78
C PRO A 269 9.48 -29.12 -14.86
N GLY A 270 8.93 -30.26 -14.47
CA GLY A 270 8.65 -31.40 -15.36
C GLY A 270 7.77 -31.06 -16.56
N ARG A 271 6.80 -30.16 -16.40
CA ARG A 271 5.86 -29.76 -17.46
C ARG A 271 6.33 -28.60 -18.36
N VAL A 272 7.56 -28.09 -18.21
CA VAL A 272 8.05 -26.95 -19.02
C VAL A 272 7.97 -27.22 -20.54
N SER A 273 8.23 -28.46 -20.97
CA SER A 273 8.14 -28.84 -22.39
C SER A 273 6.72 -28.78 -22.98
N SER A 274 5.69 -28.75 -22.12
CA SER A 274 4.28 -28.63 -22.52
C SER A 274 3.79 -27.18 -22.55
N VAL A 275 4.61 -26.22 -22.08
CA VAL A 275 4.26 -24.80 -22.09
C VAL A 275 4.38 -24.25 -23.51
N ARG A 276 3.33 -23.56 -23.96
CA ARG A 276 3.31 -22.90 -25.27
C ARG A 276 2.80 -21.46 -25.15
N ARG A 277 3.08 -20.65 -26.17
CA ARG A 277 2.44 -19.34 -26.30
C ARG A 277 0.95 -19.51 -26.56
N ALA A 278 0.16 -18.70 -25.88
CA ALA A 278 -1.26 -18.60 -26.13
C ALA A 278 -1.53 -17.86 -27.44
N THR A 279 -2.66 -18.19 -28.05
CA THR A 279 -3.18 -17.57 -29.27
C THR A 279 -4.59 -17.05 -29.02
N MET A 280 -5.16 -16.31 -29.97
CA MET A 280 -6.55 -15.88 -29.89
C MET A 280 -7.56 -17.03 -29.83
N GLU A 281 -7.19 -18.24 -30.27
CA GLU A 281 -8.04 -19.44 -30.17
C GLU A 281 -8.15 -19.95 -28.73
N ASP A 282 -7.15 -19.66 -27.89
CA ASP A 282 -7.13 -20.07 -26.47
C ASP A 282 -8.01 -19.19 -25.58
N LEU A 283 -8.39 -17.98 -26.05
CA LEU A 283 -9.09 -16.98 -25.25
C LEU A 283 -10.36 -17.53 -24.56
N PRO A 284 -11.27 -18.27 -25.23
CA PRO A 284 -12.45 -18.82 -24.56
C PRO A 284 -12.09 -19.79 -23.43
N ALA A 285 -11.06 -20.62 -23.61
CA ALA A 285 -10.61 -21.58 -22.61
C ALA A 285 -9.91 -20.89 -21.43
N MET A 286 -9.14 -19.83 -21.68
CA MET A 286 -8.54 -19.01 -20.63
C MET A 286 -9.61 -18.35 -19.76
N VAL A 287 -10.63 -17.76 -20.39
CA VAL A 287 -11.75 -17.11 -19.69
C VAL A 287 -12.56 -18.12 -18.88
N ALA A 288 -12.80 -19.31 -19.43
CA ALA A 288 -13.49 -20.39 -18.71
C ALA A 288 -12.69 -20.85 -17.49
N LEU A 289 -11.39 -21.06 -17.65
CA LEU A 289 -10.50 -21.49 -16.57
C LEU A 289 -10.39 -20.42 -15.46
N GLU A 290 -10.25 -19.15 -15.82
CA GLU A 290 -10.23 -18.07 -14.85
C GLU A 290 -11.55 -18.00 -14.07
N ARG A 291 -12.68 -18.09 -14.77
CA ARG A 291 -14.00 -18.09 -14.12
C ARG A 291 -14.15 -19.25 -13.14
N GLU A 292 -13.64 -20.43 -13.50
CA GLU A 292 -13.64 -21.59 -12.63
C GLU A 292 -12.77 -21.37 -11.38
N ILE A 293 -11.54 -20.89 -11.54
CA ILE A 293 -10.53 -20.79 -10.46
C ILE A 293 -10.78 -19.59 -9.54
N SER A 294 -11.00 -18.42 -10.12
CA SER A 294 -11.05 -17.15 -9.38
C SER A 294 -12.46 -16.56 -9.29
N GLY A 295 -13.43 -17.11 -10.04
CA GLY A 295 -14.82 -16.62 -10.02
C GLY A 295 -15.00 -15.29 -10.75
N ILE A 296 -14.04 -14.88 -11.59
CA ILE A 296 -14.09 -13.61 -12.34
C ILE A 296 -13.97 -13.87 -13.84
N ARG A 297 -14.36 -12.89 -14.65
CA ARG A 297 -14.27 -12.93 -16.10
C ARG A 297 -13.58 -11.66 -16.60
N ARG A 298 -12.44 -11.81 -17.29
CA ARG A 298 -11.67 -10.69 -17.86
C ARG A 298 -11.34 -10.89 -19.33
N GLU A 299 -12.32 -11.30 -20.12
CA GLU A 299 -12.12 -11.60 -21.55
C GLU A 299 -11.50 -10.44 -22.34
N LYS A 300 -11.93 -9.20 -22.08
CA LYS A 300 -11.38 -8.02 -22.77
C LYS A 300 -9.90 -7.80 -22.43
N ASP A 301 -9.51 -8.01 -21.17
CA ASP A 301 -8.14 -7.86 -20.69
C ASP A 301 -7.26 -8.93 -21.35
N HIS A 302 -7.69 -10.20 -21.31
CA HIS A 302 -6.95 -11.30 -21.94
C HIS A 302 -6.85 -11.13 -23.47
N ARG A 303 -7.91 -10.65 -24.13
CA ARG A 303 -7.86 -10.30 -25.55
C ARG A 303 -6.80 -9.23 -25.83
N PHE A 304 -6.76 -8.17 -25.03
CA PHE A 304 -5.77 -7.10 -25.18
C PHE A 304 -4.33 -7.63 -25.04
N PHE A 305 -4.08 -8.51 -24.06
CA PHE A 305 -2.75 -9.13 -23.87
C PHE A 305 -2.36 -10.04 -25.05
N LEU A 306 -3.31 -10.77 -25.63
CA LEU A 306 -3.08 -11.66 -26.77
C LEU A 306 -2.88 -10.89 -28.08
N GLU A 307 -3.60 -9.78 -28.27
CA GLU A 307 -3.39 -8.88 -29.40
C GLU A 307 -2.00 -8.25 -29.38
N ASN A 308 -1.47 -7.98 -28.18
CA ASN A 308 -0.09 -7.54 -27.92
C ASN A 308 0.41 -6.47 -28.89
N ARG A 309 -0.39 -5.43 -29.15
CA ARG A 309 -0.10 -4.43 -30.19
C ARG A 309 1.23 -3.70 -29.96
N ASP A 310 1.61 -3.55 -28.69
CA ASP A 310 2.83 -2.84 -28.28
C ASP A 310 4.04 -3.78 -28.13
N GLY A 311 3.86 -5.09 -28.28
CA GLY A 311 4.94 -6.08 -28.19
C GLY A 311 5.50 -6.31 -26.79
N ILE A 312 4.86 -5.79 -25.74
CA ILE A 312 5.33 -5.86 -24.34
C ILE A 312 4.73 -7.03 -23.55
N TRP A 313 3.78 -7.77 -24.12
CA TRP A 313 3.07 -8.85 -23.43
C TRP A 313 3.59 -10.23 -23.85
N THR A 314 3.54 -11.18 -22.94
CA THR A 314 3.72 -12.60 -23.23
C THR A 314 2.72 -13.41 -22.43
N THR A 315 1.84 -14.14 -23.11
CA THR A 315 0.90 -15.07 -22.47
C THR A 315 1.28 -16.50 -22.80
N LEU A 316 1.48 -17.30 -21.76
CA LEU A 316 1.78 -18.73 -21.85
C LEU A 316 0.59 -19.52 -21.31
N VAL A 317 0.36 -20.69 -21.91
CA VAL A 317 -0.68 -21.65 -21.51
C VAL A 317 -0.08 -23.05 -21.41
N ILE A 318 -0.77 -23.90 -20.68
CA ILE A 318 -0.52 -25.34 -20.68
C ILE A 318 -1.84 -26.09 -20.83
N ASP A 319 -1.87 -27.04 -21.74
CA ASP A 319 -3.02 -27.92 -21.95
C ASP A 319 -2.99 -29.07 -20.94
N GLY A 320 -4.18 -29.43 -20.46
CA GLY A 320 -4.48 -30.62 -19.69
C GLY A 320 -5.47 -31.53 -20.42
N PRO A 321 -5.91 -32.64 -19.78
CA PRO A 321 -6.77 -33.63 -20.43
C PRO A 321 -8.16 -33.10 -20.85
N GLU A 322 -8.72 -32.14 -20.10
CA GLU A 322 -10.09 -31.63 -20.29
C GLU A 322 -10.15 -30.15 -20.71
N GLY A 323 -9.00 -29.55 -21.03
CA GLY A 323 -8.87 -28.12 -21.34
C GLY A 323 -7.57 -27.56 -20.79
N LEU A 324 -7.48 -26.25 -20.59
CA LEU A 324 -6.28 -25.64 -20.02
C LEU A 324 -6.14 -26.01 -18.52
N ASP A 325 -4.93 -26.37 -18.11
CA ASP A 325 -4.59 -26.50 -16.68
C ASP A 325 -4.11 -25.19 -16.08
N GLY A 326 -3.62 -24.27 -16.92
CA GLY A 326 -3.14 -22.97 -16.46
C GLY A 326 -2.77 -22.03 -17.59
N PHE A 327 -2.76 -20.74 -17.25
CA PHE A 327 -2.15 -19.70 -18.07
C PHE A 327 -1.48 -18.66 -17.19
N LEU A 328 -0.47 -18.00 -17.73
CA LEU A 328 0.21 -16.89 -17.09
C LEU A 328 0.62 -15.87 -18.14
N THR A 329 0.15 -14.63 -17.98
CA THR A 329 0.59 -13.47 -18.76
C THR A 329 1.71 -12.75 -18.03
N SER A 330 2.58 -12.08 -18.76
CA SER A 330 3.58 -11.15 -18.21
C SER A 330 3.69 -9.89 -19.06
N ILE A 331 4.17 -8.82 -18.43
CA ILE A 331 4.50 -7.55 -19.07
C ILE A 331 6.01 -7.28 -18.95
N ALA A 332 6.62 -6.84 -20.04
CA ALA A 332 8.03 -6.47 -20.15
C ALA A 332 8.17 -4.99 -20.53
N HIS A 333 7.85 -4.09 -19.59
CA HIS A 333 7.94 -2.64 -19.79
C HIS A 333 8.85 -2.00 -18.71
N PRO A 334 9.60 -0.91 -18.99
CA PRO A 334 10.41 -0.22 -17.98
C PRO A 334 9.62 0.26 -16.76
N GLY A 335 8.35 0.66 -16.95
CA GLY A 335 7.45 1.07 -15.88
C GLY A 335 6.73 -0.06 -15.14
N SER A 336 6.69 -1.26 -15.72
CA SER A 336 6.08 -2.43 -15.09
C SER A 336 6.66 -3.70 -15.71
N ARG A 337 7.34 -4.49 -14.87
CA ARG A 337 7.90 -5.79 -15.26
C ARG A 337 7.41 -6.87 -14.30
N MET A 338 6.25 -7.41 -14.62
CA MET A 338 5.48 -8.26 -13.71
C MET A 338 5.02 -9.55 -14.40
N LEU A 339 4.94 -10.64 -13.64
CA LEU A 339 4.32 -11.89 -14.06
C LEU A 339 2.93 -11.99 -13.39
N GLY A 340 1.91 -11.92 -14.22
CA GLY A 340 0.51 -11.77 -13.87
C GLY A 340 -0.22 -10.97 -14.96
N PRO A 341 -1.52 -11.21 -15.21
CA PRO A 341 -2.36 -12.15 -14.49
C PRO A 341 -2.13 -13.61 -14.87
N GLY A 342 -2.50 -14.53 -14.00
CA GLY A 342 -2.54 -15.95 -14.33
C GLY A 342 -3.31 -16.79 -13.33
N VAL A 343 -3.75 -17.96 -13.76
CA VAL A 343 -4.36 -18.97 -12.90
C VAL A 343 -3.80 -20.36 -13.24
N SER A 344 -3.79 -21.24 -12.25
CA SER A 344 -3.35 -22.62 -12.40
C SER A 344 -4.16 -23.55 -11.52
N ARG A 345 -4.53 -24.73 -12.04
CA ARG A 345 -5.21 -25.80 -11.29
C ARG A 345 -4.32 -26.37 -10.18
N ASP A 346 -3.03 -26.47 -10.44
CA ASP A 346 -2.07 -27.15 -9.58
C ASP A 346 -0.69 -26.48 -9.56
N THR A 347 0.15 -26.89 -8.60
CA THR A 347 1.48 -26.31 -8.40
C THR A 347 2.45 -26.62 -9.56
N GLU A 348 2.40 -27.82 -10.13
CA GLU A 348 3.34 -28.24 -11.17
C GLU A 348 3.16 -27.40 -12.44
N THR A 349 1.90 -27.18 -12.82
CA THR A 349 1.49 -26.27 -13.89
C THR A 349 1.94 -24.83 -13.62
N ALA A 350 1.69 -24.33 -12.40
CA ALA A 350 2.07 -22.98 -12.01
C ALA A 350 3.59 -22.76 -12.11
N LEU A 351 4.37 -23.74 -11.64
CA LEU A 351 5.83 -23.72 -11.71
C LEU A 351 6.33 -23.73 -13.14
N ALA A 352 5.77 -24.60 -14.00
CA ALA A 352 6.18 -24.67 -15.40
C ALA A 352 5.92 -23.35 -16.14
N LEU A 353 4.75 -22.74 -15.94
CA LEU A 353 4.41 -21.43 -16.52
C LEU A 353 5.33 -20.32 -15.99
N LEU A 354 5.55 -20.27 -14.67
CA LEU A 354 6.38 -19.26 -14.03
C LEU A 354 7.84 -19.35 -14.48
N TRP A 355 8.43 -20.55 -14.47
CA TRP A 355 9.79 -20.78 -14.94
C TRP A 355 9.94 -20.39 -16.40
N SER A 356 8.98 -20.77 -17.26
CA SER A 356 8.99 -20.45 -18.69
C SER A 356 8.83 -18.95 -18.96
N GLN A 357 8.09 -18.21 -18.14
CA GLN A 357 8.04 -16.75 -18.22
C GLN A 357 9.39 -16.12 -17.87
N LEU A 358 9.98 -16.53 -16.74
CA LEU A 358 11.28 -16.04 -16.27
C LEU A 358 12.37 -16.27 -17.32
N ASP A 359 12.49 -17.50 -17.81
CA ASP A 359 13.52 -17.88 -18.76
C ASP A 359 13.22 -17.43 -20.19
N GLY A 360 11.95 -17.27 -20.58
CA GLY A 360 11.56 -16.93 -21.94
C GLY A 360 11.52 -15.42 -22.23
N ALA A 361 10.90 -14.64 -21.36
CA ALA A 361 10.60 -13.23 -21.63
C ALA A 361 11.40 -12.23 -20.77
N HIS A 362 12.13 -12.72 -19.74
CA HIS A 362 12.71 -11.85 -18.71
C HIS A 362 14.20 -12.06 -18.43
N ARG A 363 14.93 -12.77 -19.31
CA ARG A 363 16.41 -12.87 -19.22
C ARG A 363 17.07 -11.50 -19.18
N GLY A 364 18.02 -11.31 -18.27
CA GLY A 364 18.73 -10.04 -18.06
C GLY A 364 17.96 -9.03 -17.19
N PHE A 365 16.77 -9.37 -16.72
CA PHE A 365 15.93 -8.48 -15.92
C PHE A 365 15.54 -9.10 -14.57
N THR A 366 14.91 -8.28 -13.72
CA THR A 366 14.38 -8.67 -12.42
C THR A 366 12.86 -8.48 -12.39
N PRO A 367 12.07 -9.42 -12.95
CA PRO A 367 10.60 -9.36 -12.84
C PRO A 367 10.13 -9.62 -11.40
N ILE A 368 8.92 -9.14 -11.11
CA ILE A 368 8.18 -9.39 -9.87
C ILE A 368 6.93 -10.24 -10.12
N TRP A 369 6.54 -11.06 -9.16
CA TRP A 369 5.25 -11.75 -9.16
C TRP A 369 4.71 -11.92 -7.74
N LEU A 370 3.40 -12.07 -7.62
CA LEU A 370 2.71 -12.29 -6.36
C LEU A 370 2.35 -13.76 -6.25
N ALA A 371 3.09 -14.51 -5.42
CA ALA A 371 2.82 -15.91 -5.14
C ALA A 371 1.86 -16.02 -3.94
N PRO A 372 0.76 -16.81 -4.01
CA PRO A 372 -0.08 -17.08 -2.85
C PRO A 372 0.75 -17.60 -1.67
N ALA A 373 0.64 -16.97 -0.50
CA ALA A 373 1.50 -17.30 0.64
C ALA A 373 1.25 -18.73 1.18
N ASP A 374 0.06 -19.28 0.93
CA ASP A 374 -0.35 -20.64 1.27
C ASP A 374 0.11 -21.71 0.27
N ALA A 375 0.63 -21.33 -0.90
CA ALA A 375 1.16 -22.25 -1.90
C ALA A 375 2.61 -22.66 -1.57
N THR A 376 2.79 -23.43 -0.50
CA THR A 376 4.11 -23.76 0.07
C THR A 376 5.07 -24.38 -0.95
N GLU A 377 4.61 -25.33 -1.76
CA GLU A 377 5.45 -25.98 -2.78
C GLU A 377 5.92 -25.01 -3.87
N LEU A 378 5.02 -24.15 -4.36
CA LEU A 378 5.35 -23.09 -5.33
C LEU A 378 6.42 -22.17 -4.76
N VAL A 379 6.19 -21.67 -3.56
CA VAL A 379 7.08 -20.71 -2.88
C VAL A 379 8.45 -21.34 -2.61
N HIS A 380 8.48 -22.59 -2.16
CA HIS A 380 9.73 -23.30 -1.89
C HIS A 380 10.56 -23.49 -3.16
N ALA A 381 9.93 -23.88 -4.27
CA ALA A 381 10.62 -24.00 -5.56
C ALA A 381 11.14 -22.63 -6.06
N CYS A 382 10.38 -21.55 -5.86
CA CYS A 382 10.85 -20.19 -6.18
C CYS A 382 12.13 -19.83 -5.40
N TYR A 383 12.18 -20.14 -4.09
CA TYR A 383 13.40 -19.97 -3.30
C TYR A 383 14.55 -20.86 -3.78
N GLY A 384 14.25 -22.08 -4.23
CA GLY A 384 15.22 -22.99 -4.84
C GLY A 384 15.85 -22.42 -6.12
N TRP A 385 15.11 -21.62 -6.90
CA TRP A 385 15.64 -20.87 -8.05
C TRP A 385 16.42 -19.60 -7.66
N GLY A 386 16.50 -19.27 -6.37
CA GLY A 386 17.17 -18.07 -5.87
C GLY A 386 16.29 -16.82 -5.80
N ALA A 387 14.98 -16.96 -5.96
CA ALA A 387 14.05 -15.84 -5.78
C ALA A 387 14.08 -15.32 -4.34
N LYS A 388 13.72 -14.06 -4.14
CA LYS A 388 13.67 -13.41 -2.83
C LYS A 388 12.34 -12.72 -2.64
N ASN A 389 11.79 -12.82 -1.43
CA ASN A 389 10.65 -12.01 -1.05
C ASN A 389 11.09 -10.56 -0.84
N CYS A 390 10.36 -9.63 -1.44
CA CYS A 390 10.68 -8.21 -1.40
C CYS A 390 9.57 -7.38 -0.74
N GLU A 391 8.37 -7.95 -0.59
CA GLU A 391 7.20 -7.33 0.05
C GLU A 391 6.14 -8.41 0.38
N LEU A 392 5.07 -8.02 1.05
CA LEU A 392 3.85 -8.81 1.16
C LEU A 392 2.67 -7.96 0.72
N HIS A 393 1.75 -8.54 -0.05
CA HIS A 393 0.48 -7.90 -0.40
C HIS A 393 -0.71 -8.64 0.20
N LEU A 394 -1.76 -7.88 0.50
CA LEU A 394 -3.05 -8.38 0.94
C LEU A 394 -4.06 -8.14 -0.18
N ALA A 395 -4.69 -9.21 -0.66
CA ALA A 395 -5.96 -9.07 -1.35
C ALA A 395 -7.05 -8.80 -0.31
N GLN A 396 -7.87 -7.80 -0.56
CA GLN A 396 -8.90 -7.34 0.36
C GLN A 396 -10.22 -7.14 -0.38
N THR A 397 -11.34 -7.31 0.33
CA THR A 397 -12.67 -7.06 -0.22
C THR A 397 -13.52 -6.24 0.74
N ARG A 398 -14.35 -5.36 0.18
CA ARG A 398 -15.50 -4.74 0.86
C ARG A 398 -16.76 -5.29 0.21
N GLY A 399 -17.47 -6.15 0.92
CA GLY A 399 -18.62 -6.91 0.41
C GLY A 399 -18.28 -8.40 0.25
N GLY A 400 -19.01 -9.09 -0.62
CA GLY A 400 -18.81 -10.51 -0.85
C GLY A 400 -17.57 -10.84 -1.70
N SER A 401 -16.87 -11.92 -1.36
CA SER A 401 -15.85 -12.54 -2.20
C SER A 401 -16.24 -13.96 -2.58
N HIS A 402 -15.75 -14.39 -3.74
CA HIS A 402 -15.84 -15.80 -4.15
C HIS A 402 -14.67 -16.57 -3.54
N ARG A 403 -14.93 -17.84 -3.20
CA ARG A 403 -13.86 -18.74 -2.76
C ARG A 403 -13.04 -19.14 -3.98
N HIS A 404 -11.73 -18.96 -3.89
CA HIS A 404 -10.79 -19.36 -4.94
C HIS A 404 -10.50 -20.86 -4.88
N SER A 405 -10.30 -21.49 -6.03
CA SER A 405 -9.79 -22.85 -6.16
C SER A 405 -8.53 -22.85 -7.02
N GLY A 406 -7.41 -23.38 -6.52
CA GLY A 406 -6.13 -23.36 -7.25
C GLY A 406 -5.26 -22.13 -6.93
N LEU A 407 -4.29 -21.87 -7.82
CA LEU A 407 -3.32 -20.78 -7.68
C LEU A 407 -3.70 -19.61 -8.59
N ILE A 408 -3.57 -18.40 -8.05
CA ILE A 408 -3.88 -17.15 -8.75
C ILE A 408 -2.65 -16.25 -8.65
N PHE A 409 -2.19 -15.75 -9.78
CA PHE A 409 -1.17 -14.71 -9.87
C PHE A 409 -1.87 -13.39 -10.23
N PRO A 410 -2.10 -12.48 -9.26
CA PRO A 410 -2.71 -11.20 -9.56
C PRO A 410 -1.76 -10.33 -10.37
N THR A 411 -2.29 -9.26 -10.95
CA THR A 411 -1.50 -8.23 -11.63
C THR A 411 -2.02 -6.86 -11.23
N PHE A 412 -1.18 -5.86 -11.39
CA PHE A 412 -1.57 -4.46 -11.38
C PHE A 412 -1.80 -3.94 -12.81
N MET A 413 -1.98 -4.80 -13.82
CA MET A 413 -2.04 -4.37 -15.24
C MET A 413 -3.14 -5.06 -16.07
N PRO A 414 -4.45 -4.75 -15.89
CA PRO A 414 -5.06 -3.99 -14.80
C PRO A 414 -5.35 -4.87 -13.58
N GLU A 415 -5.68 -4.23 -12.45
CA GLU A 415 -5.88 -4.90 -11.15
C GLU A 415 -6.79 -6.15 -11.27
N THR A 416 -6.35 -7.27 -10.67
CA THR A 416 -7.05 -8.57 -10.74
C THR A 416 -7.99 -8.82 -9.57
N ALA A 417 -7.68 -8.23 -8.41
CA ALA A 417 -8.28 -8.35 -7.07
C ALA A 417 -9.45 -9.33 -6.79
#